data_AF-A0A973BIK0-F1
#
_entry.id   AF-A0A973BIK0-F1
#
_cell.length_a   1.000
_cell.length_b   1.000
_cell.length_c   1.000
_cell.angle_alpha   90.00
_cell.angle_beta   90.00
_cell.angle_gamma   90.00
#
_symmetry.space_group_name_H-M   'P 1'
#
loop_
_entity.id
_entity.type
_entity.pdbx_description
1 polymer ?
#
loop_
_entity_poly.entity_id
_entity_poly.type
_entity_poly.pdbx_seq_one_letter_code
_entity_poly.pdbx_strand_id
1 'polypeptide(L)'
;IDHFRGFEAFWEIQGDAPTAENGKWVKAPGREVFNCFVDDLGKPLPVIAEDLGVITEEVVQLRDDFDLPGIRIEQFAFGSDPMKHTFLPESYNENCVAYTGTHDNDTVVGWFTETGGVSSTRSEVEVADERANVLEYFGSDGSEIHLNFIRSLYLSDAGASIVPLQDLLGLGADARMNTPGTEAGNWRWRLTSFDTLQRSLHDLSELTVDTGRGLTWSATKRSALQ
;
A
#
# COMPACT_ATOMS: atom_id res chain seq x y z
N ILE A 1 -8.09 9.14 -2.04
CA ILE A 1 -7.81 10.52 -1.61
C ILE A 1 -6.67 10.43 -0.62
N ASP A 2 -5.55 11.07 -0.95
CA ASP A 2 -4.38 11.18 -0.08
C ASP A 2 -4.72 11.95 1.19
N HIS A 3 -4.12 11.54 2.30
CA HIS A 3 -4.30 12.13 3.63
C HIS A 3 -5.77 12.25 4.05
N PHE A 4 -6.55 11.17 3.90
CA PHE A 4 -8.01 11.18 4.17
C PHE A 4 -8.32 11.68 5.58
N ARG A 5 -7.45 11.40 6.56
CA ARG A 5 -7.60 11.87 7.94
C ARG A 5 -7.78 13.39 8.05
N GLY A 6 -7.27 14.15 7.06
CA GLY A 6 -7.42 15.59 6.89
C GLY A 6 -8.87 16.08 6.92
N PHE A 7 -9.82 15.24 6.48
CA PHE A 7 -11.25 15.56 6.53
C PHE A 7 -11.85 15.47 7.93
N GLU A 8 -11.23 14.72 8.83
CA GLU A 8 -11.64 14.67 10.24
C GLU A 8 -11.01 15.84 11.02
N ALA A 9 -9.69 16.00 10.87
CA ALA A 9 -8.94 17.13 11.40
C ALA A 9 -7.68 17.32 10.55
N PHE A 10 -7.01 18.46 10.60
CA PHE A 10 -5.71 18.65 9.95
C PHE A 10 -4.74 19.35 10.90
N TRP A 11 -3.44 19.12 10.69
CA TRP A 11 -2.40 19.78 11.46
C TRP A 11 -2.13 21.17 10.88
N GLU A 12 -2.50 22.20 11.62
CA GLU A 12 -2.34 23.60 11.22
C GLU A 12 -1.06 24.18 11.85
N ILE A 13 -0.18 24.72 11.01
CA ILE A 13 1.05 25.41 11.40
C ILE A 13 1.04 26.86 10.89
N GLN A 14 1.81 27.74 11.54
CA GLN A 14 2.04 29.08 11.00
C GLN A 14 2.85 29.00 9.71
N GLY A 15 2.53 29.84 8.73
CA GLY A 15 3.13 29.77 7.39
C GLY A 15 4.63 30.08 7.35
N ASP A 16 5.17 30.75 8.37
CA ASP A 16 6.59 31.07 8.55
C ASP A 16 7.30 30.18 9.57
N ALA A 17 6.62 29.12 10.06
CA ALA A 17 7.22 28.19 11.03
C ALA A 17 8.39 27.42 10.38
N PRO A 18 9.55 27.32 11.06
CA PRO A 18 10.72 26.62 10.51
C PRO A 18 10.56 25.09 10.52
N THR A 19 9.67 24.55 11.36
CA THR A 19 9.38 23.12 11.47
C THR A 19 7.89 22.91 11.74
N ALA A 20 7.41 21.67 11.55
CA ALA A 20 6.03 21.30 11.83
C ALA A 20 5.74 20.97 13.31
N GLU A 21 6.74 21.09 14.21
CA GLU A 21 6.61 20.70 15.62
C GLU A 21 5.55 21.50 16.37
N ASN A 22 5.47 22.81 16.10
CA ASN A 22 4.58 23.75 16.79
C ASN A 22 3.31 24.03 15.97
N GLY A 23 2.42 23.05 15.90
CA GLY A 23 1.10 23.19 15.29
C GLY A 23 -0.04 22.86 16.24
N LYS A 24 -1.24 22.76 15.68
CA LYS A 24 -2.44 22.32 16.41
C LYS A 24 -3.35 21.51 15.48
N TRP A 25 -4.05 20.53 16.04
CA TRP A 25 -5.12 19.84 15.33
C TRP A 25 -6.36 20.75 15.24
N VAL A 26 -6.83 20.98 14.01
CA VAL A 26 -8.05 21.75 13.72
C VAL A 26 -9.07 20.81 13.10
N LYS A 27 -10.27 20.73 13.69
CA LYS A 27 -11.36 19.88 13.16
C LYS A 27 -11.80 20.38 11.78
N ALA A 28 -11.99 19.45 10.86
CA ALA A 28 -12.50 19.71 9.52
C ALA A 28 -13.97 19.25 9.40
N PRO A 29 -14.75 19.86 8.49
CA PRO A 29 -16.15 19.49 8.27
C PRO A 29 -16.27 18.28 7.32
N GLY A 30 -15.55 17.19 7.62
CA GLY A 30 -15.46 16.03 6.72
C GLY A 30 -16.80 15.39 6.44
N ARG A 31 -17.64 15.23 7.46
CA ARG A 31 -18.97 14.62 7.30
C ARG A 31 -19.86 15.45 6.39
N GLU A 32 -19.85 16.76 6.54
CA GLU A 32 -20.59 17.68 5.69
C GLU A 32 -20.12 17.58 4.24
N VAL A 33 -18.79 17.53 4.02
CA VAL A 33 -18.21 17.35 2.67
C VAL A 33 -18.65 16.04 2.04
N PHE A 34 -18.54 14.92 2.76
CA PHE A 34 -18.90 13.61 2.22
C PHE A 34 -20.41 13.44 2.04
N ASN A 35 -21.25 14.09 2.86
CA ASN A 35 -22.68 14.15 2.61
C ASN A 35 -22.98 14.87 1.29
N CYS A 36 -22.30 15.99 0.98
CA CYS A 36 -22.45 16.64 -0.32
C CYS A 36 -22.07 15.70 -1.48
N PHE A 37 -20.99 14.92 -1.36
CA PHE A 37 -20.65 13.93 -2.38
C PHE A 37 -21.71 12.83 -2.51
N VAL A 38 -22.31 12.39 -1.41
CA VAL A 38 -23.40 11.41 -1.44
C VAL A 38 -24.65 12.01 -2.11
N ASP A 39 -24.97 13.27 -1.84
CA ASP A 39 -26.12 13.96 -2.46
C ASP A 39 -25.95 14.09 -3.98
N ASP A 40 -24.73 14.37 -4.44
CA ASP A 40 -24.42 14.59 -5.87
C ASP A 40 -24.20 13.28 -6.65
N LEU A 41 -23.54 12.28 -6.03
CA LEU A 41 -23.06 11.07 -6.72
C LEU A 41 -23.80 9.79 -6.30
N GLY A 42 -24.49 9.80 -5.17
CA GLY A 42 -25.04 8.60 -4.52
C GLY A 42 -23.96 7.73 -3.87
N LYS A 43 -24.39 6.63 -3.26
CA LYS A 43 -23.51 5.57 -2.75
C LYS A 43 -23.48 4.37 -3.72
N PRO A 44 -22.37 3.62 -3.81
CA PRO A 44 -21.08 3.87 -3.15
C PRO A 44 -20.33 5.05 -3.77
N LEU A 45 -19.53 5.74 -2.95
CA LEU A 45 -18.66 6.82 -3.45
C LEU A 45 -17.43 6.22 -4.17
N PRO A 46 -16.98 6.79 -5.30
CA PRO A 46 -15.80 6.31 -6.03
C PRO A 46 -14.50 6.79 -5.37
N VAL A 47 -14.34 6.52 -4.07
CA VAL A 47 -13.24 7.03 -3.23
C VAL A 47 -12.61 5.89 -2.46
N ILE A 48 -11.28 5.80 -2.53
CA ILE A 48 -10.45 5.01 -1.60
C ILE A 48 -9.86 6.00 -0.59
N ALA A 49 -9.98 5.71 0.70
CA ALA A 49 -9.40 6.51 1.77
C ALA A 49 -7.95 6.07 2.02
N GLU A 50 -6.98 6.96 1.81
CA GLU A 50 -5.62 6.74 2.35
C GLU A 50 -5.67 7.05 3.85
N ASP A 51 -5.71 5.99 4.65
CA ASP A 51 -5.93 6.01 6.11
C ASP A 51 -4.73 5.42 6.86
N LEU A 52 -3.51 5.85 6.52
CA LEU A 52 -2.27 5.40 7.17
C LEU A 52 -1.75 6.42 8.20
N GLY A 53 -0.84 5.97 9.06
CA GLY A 53 -0.20 6.80 10.09
C GLY A 53 -1.01 6.85 11.40
N VAL A 54 -1.02 8.01 12.07
CA VAL A 54 -1.74 8.19 13.34
C VAL A 54 -3.24 8.36 13.06
N ILE A 55 -3.94 7.23 13.09
CA ILE A 55 -5.38 7.14 12.87
C ILE A 55 -6.11 7.07 14.21
N THR A 56 -7.05 7.99 14.42
CA THR A 56 -7.92 8.00 15.60
C THR A 56 -9.24 7.30 15.28
N GLU A 57 -10.00 6.93 16.32
CA GLU A 57 -11.32 6.32 16.17
C GLU A 57 -12.27 7.20 15.34
N GLU A 58 -12.17 8.53 15.45
CA GLU A 58 -12.99 9.45 14.68
C GLU A 58 -12.69 9.41 13.18
N VAL A 59 -11.43 9.16 12.80
CA VAL A 59 -11.03 9.00 11.39
C VAL A 59 -11.60 7.69 10.85
N VAL A 60 -11.51 6.61 11.63
CA VAL A 60 -12.10 5.30 11.30
C VAL A 60 -13.61 5.43 11.13
N GLN A 61 -14.30 6.06 12.08
CA GLN A 61 -15.74 6.28 12.02
C GLN A 61 -16.16 7.12 10.80
N LEU A 62 -15.39 8.16 10.46
CA LEU A 62 -15.66 8.95 9.26
C LEU A 62 -15.53 8.11 7.99
N ARG A 63 -14.49 7.28 7.87
CA ARG A 63 -14.32 6.35 6.74
C ARG A 63 -15.51 5.39 6.64
N ASP A 64 -15.85 4.75 7.75
CA ASP A 64 -16.83 3.65 7.80
C ASP A 64 -18.26 4.15 7.58
N ASP A 65 -18.62 5.35 8.06
CA ASP A 65 -19.95 5.93 7.84
C ASP A 65 -20.27 6.21 6.35
N PHE A 66 -19.23 6.41 5.56
CA PHE A 66 -19.33 6.58 4.11
C PHE A 66 -18.99 5.31 3.32
N ASP A 67 -18.76 4.19 4.01
CA ASP A 67 -18.42 2.89 3.43
C ASP A 67 -17.22 2.98 2.47
N LEU A 68 -16.20 3.75 2.87
CA LEU A 68 -15.03 3.98 2.05
C LEU A 68 -13.98 2.90 2.31
N PRO A 69 -13.43 2.23 1.28
CA PRO A 69 -12.35 1.30 1.48
C PRO A 69 -11.09 2.02 1.96
N GLY A 70 -10.50 1.50 3.04
CA GLY A 70 -9.18 1.92 3.53
C GLY A 70 -8.04 1.25 2.76
N ILE A 71 -6.80 1.68 3.01
CA ILE A 71 -5.59 1.10 2.41
C ILE A 71 -4.90 0.18 3.42
N ARG A 72 -4.33 -0.92 2.93
CA ARG A 72 -3.44 -1.80 3.70
C ARG A 72 -2.12 -1.95 2.96
N ILE A 73 -1.00 -1.77 3.67
CA ILE A 73 0.35 -1.92 3.13
C ILE A 73 1.05 -3.05 3.87
N GLU A 74 1.26 -4.18 3.21
CA GLU A 74 1.83 -5.38 3.83
C GLU A 74 3.26 -5.17 4.35
N GLN A 75 4.07 -4.29 3.72
CA GLN A 75 5.39 -3.93 4.25
C GLN A 75 5.37 -3.38 5.69
N PHE A 76 4.24 -2.89 6.19
CA PHE A 76 4.10 -2.40 7.56
C PHE A 76 3.82 -3.51 8.58
N ALA A 77 3.63 -4.76 8.14
CA ALA A 77 3.19 -5.86 9.00
C ALA A 77 4.29 -6.45 9.90
N PHE A 78 5.56 -6.23 9.56
CA PHE A 78 6.67 -6.96 10.16
C PHE A 78 7.55 -6.12 11.10
N GLY A 79 7.26 -4.82 11.20
CA GLY A 79 8.00 -3.83 11.99
C GLY A 79 7.71 -3.80 13.48
N SER A 80 8.04 -2.67 14.09
CA SER A 80 7.80 -2.38 15.51
C SER A 80 6.49 -1.62 15.77
N ASP A 81 5.76 -1.23 14.72
CA ASP A 81 4.52 -0.48 14.83
C ASP A 81 3.44 -1.27 15.62
N PRO A 82 2.75 -0.67 16.60
CA PRO A 82 1.69 -1.34 17.35
C PRO A 82 0.55 -1.87 16.46
N MET A 83 0.26 -1.20 15.33
CA MET A 83 -0.77 -1.54 14.36
C MET A 83 -0.31 -2.56 13.33
N LYS A 84 0.94 -3.05 13.37
CA LYS A 84 1.51 -3.98 12.38
C LYS A 84 0.62 -5.19 12.08
N HIS A 85 -0.06 -5.72 13.09
CA HIS A 85 -0.96 -6.86 12.95
C HIS A 85 -2.14 -6.59 12.00
N THR A 86 -2.59 -5.33 11.88
CA THR A 86 -3.66 -4.94 10.95
C THR A 86 -3.21 -4.90 9.48
N PHE A 87 -1.89 -4.93 9.26
CA PHE A 87 -1.27 -4.98 7.94
C PHE A 87 -0.91 -6.40 7.51
N LEU A 88 -1.27 -7.42 8.30
CA LEU A 88 -1.16 -8.81 7.89
C LEU A 88 -2.34 -9.19 6.98
N PRO A 89 -2.12 -9.90 5.85
CA PRO A 89 -3.16 -10.32 4.92
C PRO A 89 -4.37 -11.01 5.54
N GLU A 90 -4.18 -11.82 6.59
CA GLU A 90 -5.27 -12.48 7.33
C GLU A 90 -6.19 -11.53 8.12
N SER A 91 -5.78 -10.26 8.31
CA SER A 91 -6.58 -9.23 8.98
C SER A 91 -7.38 -8.37 8.00
N TYR A 92 -7.23 -8.59 6.68
CA TYR A 92 -7.91 -7.78 5.67
C TYR A 92 -9.39 -8.17 5.54
N ASN A 93 -10.20 -7.24 5.05
CA ASN A 93 -11.60 -7.46 4.74
C ASN A 93 -11.92 -6.93 3.33
N GLU A 94 -13.10 -7.25 2.81
CA GLU A 94 -13.50 -6.86 1.44
C GLU A 94 -13.55 -5.34 1.24
N ASN A 95 -13.70 -4.55 2.32
CA ASN A 95 -13.73 -3.09 2.26
C ASN A 95 -12.33 -2.47 2.48
N CYS A 96 -11.32 -3.03 1.83
CA CYS A 96 -9.99 -2.43 1.77
C CYS A 96 -9.30 -2.66 0.42
N VAL A 97 -8.29 -1.84 0.16
CA VAL A 97 -7.38 -1.99 -0.97
C VAL A 97 -5.99 -2.31 -0.42
N ALA A 98 -5.51 -3.51 -0.72
CA ALA A 98 -4.24 -4.02 -0.22
C ALA A 98 -3.11 -3.75 -1.23
N TYR A 99 -1.93 -3.43 -0.71
CA TYR A 99 -0.71 -3.18 -1.44
C TYR A 99 0.44 -3.98 -0.82
N THR A 100 1.37 -4.46 -1.65
CA THR A 100 2.68 -4.91 -1.15
C THR A 100 3.43 -3.72 -0.54
N GLY A 101 3.52 -2.64 -1.33
CA GLY A 101 4.03 -1.31 -1.00
C GLY A 101 3.41 -0.29 -1.95
N THR A 102 3.55 0.99 -1.62
CA THR A 102 3.14 2.10 -2.49
C THR A 102 4.35 2.71 -3.19
N HIS A 103 4.15 3.82 -3.90
CA HIS A 103 5.25 4.57 -4.52
C HIS A 103 6.17 5.27 -3.51
N ASP A 104 5.71 5.49 -2.27
CA ASP A 104 6.50 6.09 -1.18
C ASP A 104 7.33 5.07 -0.41
N ASN A 105 6.98 3.79 -0.55
CA ASN A 105 7.74 2.67 -0.03
C ASN A 105 8.92 2.36 -0.96
N ASP A 106 9.93 1.69 -0.41
CA ASP A 106 10.85 0.95 -1.25
C ASP A 106 10.12 -0.24 -1.89
N THR A 107 10.69 -0.79 -2.95
CA THR A 107 10.36 -2.13 -3.46
C THR A 107 10.45 -3.18 -2.34
N VAL A 108 9.71 -4.28 -2.42
CA VAL A 108 9.79 -5.36 -1.40
C VAL A 108 11.21 -5.92 -1.31
N VAL A 109 11.92 -6.07 -2.44
CA VAL A 109 13.31 -6.54 -2.44
C VAL A 109 14.25 -5.48 -1.83
N GLY A 110 14.09 -4.20 -2.16
CA GLY A 110 14.86 -3.11 -1.58
C GLY A 110 14.65 -3.00 -0.06
N TRP A 111 13.38 -2.97 0.36
CA TRP A 111 12.98 -2.98 1.78
C TRP A 111 13.60 -4.16 2.54
N PHE A 112 13.56 -5.36 1.97
CA PHE A 112 14.09 -6.59 2.58
C PHE A 112 15.61 -6.62 2.67
N THR A 113 16.31 -6.05 1.68
CA THR A 113 17.78 -6.08 1.58
C THR A 113 18.48 -4.86 2.18
N GLU A 114 17.73 -3.88 2.68
CA GLU A 114 18.29 -2.70 3.33
C GLU A 114 19.14 -3.05 4.57
N THR A 115 20.06 -2.17 4.96
CA THR A 115 20.93 -2.31 6.13
C THR A 115 20.61 -1.33 7.25
N GLY A 116 19.67 -0.39 7.06
CA GLY A 116 19.31 0.63 8.05
C GLY A 116 20.26 1.85 8.11
N GLY A 117 19.82 2.91 8.78
CA GLY A 117 20.61 4.09 9.16
C GLY A 117 20.89 5.14 8.07
N VAL A 118 21.37 4.76 6.88
CA VAL A 118 21.85 5.75 5.88
C VAL A 118 20.71 6.34 5.05
N SER A 119 19.81 5.50 4.55
CA SER A 119 18.66 5.84 3.69
C SER A 119 17.31 5.56 4.36
N SER A 120 17.34 5.15 5.62
CA SER A 120 16.19 4.62 6.35
C SER A 120 16.17 5.14 7.78
N THR A 121 14.96 5.40 8.26
CA THR A 121 14.70 5.72 9.66
C THR A 121 14.84 4.51 10.59
N ARG A 122 14.89 3.30 10.03
CA ARG A 122 15.08 2.04 10.77
C ARG A 122 16.56 1.82 11.08
N SER A 123 16.84 1.39 12.29
CA SER A 123 18.16 0.94 12.74
C SER A 123 18.53 -0.43 12.14
N GLU A 124 19.82 -0.77 12.15
CA GLU A 124 20.31 -2.11 11.75
C GLU A 124 19.60 -3.24 12.50
N VAL A 125 19.31 -3.03 13.79
CA VAL A 125 18.62 -4.01 14.64
C VAL A 125 17.16 -4.16 14.22
N GLU A 126 16.43 -3.05 14.03
CA GLU A 126 15.04 -3.11 13.58
C GLU A 126 14.90 -3.78 12.22
N VAL A 127 15.83 -3.51 11.29
CA VAL A 127 15.85 -4.18 9.99
C VAL A 127 16.13 -5.68 10.12
N ALA A 128 17.05 -6.08 11.01
CA ALA A 128 17.32 -7.50 11.25
C ALA A 128 16.11 -8.22 11.86
N ASP A 129 15.43 -7.59 12.81
CA ASP A 129 14.22 -8.14 13.46
C ASP A 129 13.04 -8.21 12.47
N GLU A 130 12.79 -7.15 11.70
CA GLU A 130 11.80 -7.13 10.60
C GLU A 130 12.04 -8.26 9.60
N ARG A 131 13.31 -8.43 9.20
CA ARG A 131 13.73 -9.49 8.28
C ARG A 131 13.49 -10.88 8.87
N ALA A 132 13.80 -11.09 10.14
CA ALA A 132 13.57 -12.38 10.80
C ALA A 132 12.07 -12.70 10.87
N ASN A 133 11.24 -11.71 11.26
CA ASN A 133 9.80 -11.87 11.37
C ASN A 133 9.15 -12.26 10.03
N VAL A 134 9.54 -11.59 8.94
CA VAL A 134 8.94 -11.86 7.63
C VAL A 134 9.37 -13.22 7.07
N LEU A 135 10.60 -13.67 7.33
CA LEU A 135 11.08 -14.99 6.93
C LEU A 135 10.37 -16.10 7.71
N GLU A 136 10.17 -15.90 9.01
CA GLU A 136 9.40 -16.82 9.85
C GLU A 136 7.94 -16.90 9.40
N TYR A 137 7.29 -15.75 9.17
CA TYR A 137 5.91 -15.68 8.71
C TYR A 137 5.67 -16.45 7.41
N PHE A 138 6.53 -16.25 6.40
CA PHE A 138 6.41 -16.96 5.12
C PHE A 138 7.01 -18.37 5.12
N GLY A 139 7.78 -18.75 6.14
CA GLY A 139 8.56 -19.99 6.11
C GLY A 139 9.53 -20.05 4.92
N SER A 140 10.15 -18.92 4.57
CA SER A 140 10.96 -18.73 3.36
C SER A 140 12.42 -18.41 3.69
N ASP A 141 13.33 -18.61 2.75
CA ASP A 141 14.71 -18.13 2.81
C ASP A 141 14.88 -16.70 2.26
N GLY A 142 13.80 -16.09 1.76
CA GLY A 142 13.77 -14.72 1.24
C GLY A 142 14.22 -14.57 -0.20
N SER A 143 14.63 -15.65 -0.88
CA SER A 143 15.10 -15.60 -2.28
C SER A 143 14.07 -15.05 -3.25
N GLU A 144 12.78 -15.30 -2.99
CA GLU A 144 11.64 -14.81 -3.78
C GLU A 144 10.68 -13.98 -2.91
N ILE A 145 11.21 -13.15 -2.00
CA ILE A 145 10.39 -12.42 -1.02
C ILE A 145 9.27 -11.57 -1.65
N HIS A 146 9.52 -10.95 -2.80
CA HIS A 146 8.50 -10.20 -3.55
C HIS A 146 7.32 -11.09 -4.00
N LEU A 147 7.57 -12.33 -4.42
CA LEU A 147 6.51 -13.27 -4.79
C LEU A 147 5.74 -13.76 -3.56
N ASN A 148 6.39 -13.88 -2.40
CA ASN A 148 5.69 -14.22 -1.16
C ASN A 148 4.64 -13.16 -0.81
N PHE A 149 5.03 -11.88 -0.83
CA PHE A 149 4.11 -10.74 -0.64
C PHE A 149 2.99 -10.73 -1.69
N ILE A 150 3.33 -10.90 -2.97
CA ILE A 150 2.30 -10.92 -4.03
C ILE A 150 1.30 -12.06 -3.79
N ARG A 151 1.77 -13.26 -3.47
CA ARG A 151 0.89 -14.43 -3.22
C ARG A 151 0.00 -14.21 -2.01
N SER A 152 0.53 -13.74 -0.87
CA SER A 152 -0.27 -13.49 0.33
C SER A 152 -1.30 -12.38 0.12
N LEU A 153 -0.93 -11.30 -0.60
CA LEU A 153 -1.85 -10.22 -0.95
C LEU A 153 -3.04 -10.73 -1.81
N TYR A 154 -2.78 -11.64 -2.75
CA TYR A 154 -3.81 -12.25 -3.60
C TYR A 154 -4.62 -13.34 -2.87
N LEU A 155 -4.10 -13.93 -1.80
CA LEU A 155 -4.84 -14.87 -0.95
C LEU A 155 -5.68 -14.21 0.15
N SER A 156 -5.49 -12.90 0.40
CA SER A 156 -6.26 -12.14 1.38
C SER A 156 -7.74 -11.99 1.01
N ASP A 157 -8.54 -11.42 1.91
CA ASP A 157 -9.94 -11.05 1.66
C ASP A 157 -10.11 -9.60 1.15
N ALA A 158 -9.01 -8.89 0.81
CA ALA A 158 -9.08 -7.51 0.34
C ALA A 158 -9.94 -7.37 -0.93
N GLY A 159 -10.80 -6.34 -1.01
CA GLY A 159 -11.65 -6.09 -2.18
C GLY A 159 -10.85 -5.79 -3.45
N ALA A 160 -9.66 -5.21 -3.30
CA ALA A 160 -8.69 -5.06 -4.38
C ALA A 160 -7.25 -5.26 -3.87
N SER A 161 -6.40 -5.84 -4.72
CA SER A 161 -4.98 -6.02 -4.47
C SER A 161 -4.18 -5.32 -5.55
N ILE A 162 -3.27 -4.43 -5.18
CA ILE A 162 -2.47 -3.61 -6.09
C ILE A 162 -0.99 -3.90 -5.84
N VAL A 163 -0.27 -4.20 -6.92
CA VAL A 163 1.16 -4.53 -6.89
C VAL A 163 1.91 -3.53 -7.77
N PRO A 164 2.89 -2.78 -7.23
CA PRO A 164 3.81 -1.98 -8.04
C PRO A 164 4.52 -2.84 -9.10
N LEU A 165 4.74 -2.29 -10.29
CA LEU A 165 5.46 -3.01 -11.35
C LEU A 165 6.87 -3.42 -10.93
N GLN A 166 7.50 -2.65 -10.04
CA GLN A 166 8.83 -2.95 -9.51
C GLN A 166 8.84 -4.24 -8.68
N ASP A 167 7.81 -4.46 -7.87
CA ASP A 167 7.66 -5.68 -7.08
C ASP A 167 7.32 -6.87 -7.98
N LEU A 168 6.45 -6.67 -8.97
CA LEU A 168 6.14 -7.69 -9.97
C LEU A 168 7.39 -8.16 -10.77
N LEU A 169 8.36 -7.28 -10.93
CA LEU A 169 9.64 -7.55 -11.61
C LEU A 169 10.75 -7.99 -10.64
N GLY A 170 10.50 -8.03 -9.34
CA GLY A 170 11.49 -8.38 -8.32
C GLY A 170 12.68 -7.42 -8.25
N LEU A 171 12.47 -6.13 -8.55
CA LEU A 171 13.53 -5.12 -8.56
C LEU A 171 13.86 -4.65 -7.13
N GLY A 172 15.13 -4.27 -6.91
CA GLY A 172 15.60 -3.71 -5.64
C GLY A 172 15.49 -2.18 -5.54
N ALA A 173 16.20 -1.61 -4.56
CA ALA A 173 16.11 -0.20 -4.17
C ALA A 173 16.39 0.82 -5.28
N ASP A 174 17.19 0.46 -6.29
CA ASP A 174 17.44 1.31 -7.48
C ASP A 174 16.15 1.59 -8.29
N ALA A 175 15.08 0.82 -8.05
CA ALA A 175 13.78 1.00 -8.68
C ALA A 175 12.75 1.72 -7.80
N ARG A 176 13.13 2.17 -6.59
CA ARG A 176 12.25 2.95 -5.71
C ARG A 176 11.74 4.21 -6.43
N MET A 177 10.43 4.46 -6.31
CA MET A 177 9.79 5.56 -7.03
C MET A 177 9.97 6.90 -6.31
N ASN A 178 9.71 6.93 -5.00
CA ASN A 178 9.84 8.12 -4.17
C ASN A 178 10.42 7.76 -2.79
N THR A 179 11.25 8.65 -2.26
CA THR A 179 11.72 8.63 -0.87
C THR A 179 11.17 9.87 -0.16
N PRO A 180 10.09 9.75 0.63
CA PRO A 180 9.50 10.88 1.36
C PRO A 180 10.55 11.66 2.18
N GLY A 181 10.42 12.98 2.18
CA GLY A 181 11.36 13.89 2.85
C GLY A 181 12.62 14.23 2.05
N THR A 182 12.79 13.71 0.83
CA THR A 182 13.89 14.10 -0.07
C THR A 182 13.42 15.02 -1.20
N GLU A 183 14.26 15.97 -1.59
CA GLU A 183 13.91 16.98 -2.62
C GLU A 183 14.27 16.56 -4.05
N ALA A 184 15.16 15.58 -4.22
CA ALA A 184 15.71 15.20 -5.52
C ALA A 184 15.91 13.68 -5.64
N GLY A 185 15.87 13.20 -6.89
CA GLY A 185 16.07 11.77 -7.21
C GLY A 185 14.78 10.97 -7.38
N ASN A 186 13.64 11.49 -6.92
CA ASN A 186 12.34 10.84 -6.98
C ASN A 186 11.67 10.92 -8.36
N TRP A 187 10.69 10.06 -8.60
CA TRP A 187 9.80 10.02 -9.78
C TRP A 187 10.50 9.75 -11.11
N ARG A 188 11.63 9.04 -11.07
CA ARG A 188 12.50 8.81 -12.23
C ARG A 188 12.51 7.38 -12.73
N TRP A 189 12.01 6.43 -11.95
CA TRP A 189 11.99 5.04 -12.39
C TRP A 189 11.13 4.87 -13.65
N ARG A 190 11.62 4.06 -14.58
CA ARG A 190 10.95 3.74 -15.83
C ARG A 190 11.14 2.27 -16.17
N LEU A 191 10.08 1.65 -16.67
CA LEU A 191 10.19 0.34 -17.31
C LEU A 191 11.13 0.44 -18.53
N THR A 192 12.16 -0.39 -18.56
CA THR A 192 13.18 -0.38 -19.63
C THR A 192 12.82 -1.31 -20.80
N SER A 193 12.05 -2.38 -20.54
CA SER A 193 11.58 -3.31 -21.56
C SER A 193 10.22 -3.90 -21.18
N PHE A 194 9.35 -4.09 -22.17
CA PHE A 194 8.10 -4.84 -22.00
C PHE A 194 8.33 -6.36 -22.04
N ASP A 195 9.43 -6.83 -22.64
CA ASP A 195 9.73 -8.27 -22.73
C ASP A 195 9.97 -8.87 -21.34
N THR A 196 10.63 -8.12 -20.45
CA THR A 196 10.84 -8.52 -19.05
C THR A 196 9.54 -8.57 -18.26
N LEU A 197 8.52 -7.79 -18.67
CA LEU A 197 7.22 -7.75 -18.03
C LEU A 197 6.31 -8.90 -18.47
N GLN A 198 6.45 -9.40 -19.70
CA GLN A 198 5.56 -10.43 -20.26
C GLN A 198 5.51 -11.69 -19.40
N ARG A 199 6.66 -12.18 -18.92
CA ARG A 199 6.72 -13.36 -18.05
C ARG A 199 6.02 -13.11 -16.72
N SER A 200 6.34 -12.01 -16.02
CA SER A 200 5.70 -11.71 -14.74
C SER A 200 4.19 -11.48 -14.87
N LEU A 201 3.72 -10.92 -15.99
CA LEU A 201 2.28 -10.78 -16.26
C LEU A 201 1.60 -12.13 -16.49
N HIS A 202 2.28 -13.08 -17.13
CA HIS A 202 1.76 -14.44 -17.28
C HIS A 202 1.59 -15.11 -15.90
N ASP A 203 2.65 -15.08 -15.09
CA ASP A 203 2.64 -15.70 -13.76
C ASP A 203 1.59 -15.03 -12.84
N LEU A 204 1.46 -13.70 -12.91
CA LEU A 204 0.40 -12.96 -12.21
C LEU A 204 -0.99 -13.35 -12.72
N SER A 205 -1.16 -13.55 -14.03
CA SER A 205 -2.44 -13.99 -14.61
C SER A 205 -2.85 -15.35 -14.07
N GLU A 206 -1.93 -16.32 -13.98
CA GLU A 206 -2.21 -17.62 -13.38
C GLU A 206 -2.60 -17.48 -11.91
N LEU A 207 -1.84 -16.69 -11.13
CA LEU A 207 -2.16 -16.42 -9.74
C LEU A 207 -3.55 -15.80 -9.57
N THR A 208 -3.95 -14.86 -10.45
CA THR A 208 -5.28 -14.26 -10.37
C THR A 208 -6.38 -15.31 -10.56
N VAL A 209 -6.19 -16.28 -11.46
CA VAL A 209 -7.16 -17.37 -11.69
C VAL A 209 -7.21 -18.29 -10.47
N ASP A 210 -6.06 -18.70 -9.96
CA ASP A 210 -5.94 -19.64 -8.84
C ASP A 210 -6.52 -19.07 -7.53
N THR A 211 -6.46 -17.75 -7.36
CA THR A 211 -6.98 -17.04 -6.19
C THR A 211 -8.39 -16.47 -6.38
N GLY A 212 -9.03 -16.73 -7.52
CA GLY A 212 -10.39 -16.21 -7.80
C GLY A 212 -10.47 -14.69 -8.00
N ARG A 213 -9.32 -14.02 -8.15
CA ARG A 213 -9.20 -12.56 -8.39
C ARG A 213 -9.11 -12.19 -9.88
N GLY A 214 -8.97 -13.20 -10.73
CA GLY A 214 -8.95 -13.04 -12.18
C GLY A 214 -10.34 -12.72 -12.70
N LEU A 215 -10.40 -11.94 -13.77
CA LEU A 215 -11.65 -11.80 -14.53
C LEU A 215 -12.13 -13.20 -14.90
N THR A 216 -13.36 -13.57 -14.52
CA THR A 216 -14.06 -14.73 -15.07
C THR A 216 -14.32 -14.44 -16.55
N TRP A 217 -13.31 -14.64 -17.39
CA TRP A 217 -13.44 -14.55 -18.83
C TRP A 217 -14.37 -15.68 -19.25
N SER A 218 -15.62 -15.36 -19.55
CA SER A 218 -16.51 -16.31 -20.19
C SER A 218 -15.81 -16.82 -21.46
N ALA A 219 -15.84 -18.14 -21.65
CA ALA A 219 -15.05 -18.86 -22.67
C ALA A 219 -15.29 -18.38 -24.13
N THR A 220 -16.23 -17.46 -24.35
CA THR A 220 -16.63 -16.95 -25.67
C THR A 220 -15.58 -16.08 -26.36
N LYS A 221 -14.58 -15.53 -25.65
CA LYS A 221 -13.61 -14.61 -26.27
C LYS A 221 -12.21 -15.21 -26.55
N ARG A 222 -11.96 -16.49 -26.28
CA ARG A 222 -10.69 -17.16 -26.66
C ARG A 222 -10.46 -17.22 -28.18
N SER A 223 -11.51 -17.13 -29.01
CA SER A 223 -11.38 -17.26 -30.47
C SER A 223 -10.98 -15.99 -31.21
N ALA A 224 -10.81 -14.85 -30.52
CA ALA A 224 -10.54 -13.57 -31.18
C ALA A 224 -9.06 -13.12 -31.14
N LEU A 225 -8.18 -13.89 -30.48
CA LEU A 225 -6.77 -13.53 -30.26
C LEU A 225 -5.78 -14.67 -30.58
N GLN A 226 -6.20 -15.69 -31.34
CA GLN A 226 -5.32 -16.61 -32.05
C GLN A 226 -5.30 -16.25 -33.54
#